data_AF-A0A2M7JRM8-F1
#
_entry.id   AF-A0A2M7JRM8-F1
#
_cell.length_a   1.000
_cell.length_b   1.000
_cell.length_c   1.000
_cell.angle_alpha   90.00
_cell.angle_beta   90.00
_cell.angle_gamma   90.00
#
_symmetry.space_group_name_H-M   'P 1'
#
loop_
_entity.id
_entity.type
_entity.pdbx_description
1 polymer ?
#
loop_
_entity_poly.entity_id
_entity_poly.type
_entity_poly.pdbx_seq_one_letter_code
_entity_poly.pdbx_strand_id
1 'polypeptide(L)'
;MCEIKEYKKYTYWLEEKEFYVLEYQLRERGLRLVEAKKAACDPLFKEVEIGFVPLGAWGKNPFCKRPSSWYKASPFADKILVISSFDLKEYHFTPETIIQECRFRPPKLPNREEK
;
A
#
# COMPACT_ATOMS: atom_id res chain seq x y z
N MET A 1 22.73 -14.72 12.78
CA MET A 1 22.19 -14.86 11.42
C MET A 1 20.85 -14.14 11.39
N CYS A 2 20.73 -13.05 10.63
CA CYS A 2 19.48 -12.30 10.53
C CYS A 2 18.60 -13.02 9.51
N GLU A 3 17.45 -13.55 9.93
CA GLU A 3 16.45 -14.13 9.04
C GLU A 3 15.96 -13.01 8.11
N ILE A 4 16.29 -13.07 6.82
CA ILE A 4 15.68 -12.18 5.84
C ILE A 4 14.27 -12.71 5.63
N LYS A 5 13.29 -12.18 6.36
CA LYS A 5 11.88 -12.40 6.02
C LYS A 5 11.67 -11.96 4.56
N GLU A 6 11.15 -12.85 3.73
CA GLU A 6 10.74 -12.50 2.36
C GLU A 6 9.81 -11.30 2.40
N TYR A 7 10.02 -10.34 1.49
CA TYR A 7 9.18 -9.16 1.42
C TYR A 7 7.77 -9.56 1.01
N LYS A 8 6.80 -9.28 1.87
CA LYS A 8 5.37 -9.47 1.63
C LYS A 8 4.59 -8.31 2.23
N LYS A 9 3.68 -7.73 1.45
CA LYS A 9 2.72 -6.72 1.89
C LYS A 9 1.34 -7.06 1.39
N TYR A 10 0.34 -6.72 2.19
CA TYR A 10 -1.07 -6.83 1.87
C TYR A 10 -1.65 -5.43 1.73
N THR A 11 -2.47 -5.21 0.72
CA THR A 11 -3.12 -3.91 0.49
C THR A 11 -4.62 -4.01 0.65
N TYR A 12 -5.21 -2.99 1.23
CA TYR A 12 -6.65 -2.90 1.49
C TYR A 12 -7.14 -1.50 1.15
N TRP A 13 -8.31 -1.39 0.54
CA TRP A 13 -8.96 -0.12 0.24
C TRP A 13 -10.17 0.06 1.11
N LEU A 14 -10.08 0.99 2.07
CA LEU A 14 -11.08 1.19 3.11
C LEU A 14 -11.82 2.50 2.88
N GLU A 15 -13.11 2.53 3.17
CA GLU A 15 -13.80 3.79 3.41
C GLU A 15 -13.26 4.45 4.69
N GLU A 16 -13.42 5.77 4.79
CA GLU A 16 -12.90 6.57 5.91
C GLU A 16 -13.39 6.06 7.28
N LYS A 17 -14.66 5.68 7.38
CA LYS A 17 -15.27 5.10 8.59
C LYS A 17 -14.63 3.75 8.97
N GLU A 18 -14.39 2.88 8.00
CA GLU A 18 -13.73 1.58 8.22
C GLU A 18 -12.28 1.78 8.67
N PHE A 19 -11.58 2.74 8.04
CA PHE A 19 -10.21 3.10 8.40
C PHE A 19 -10.10 3.55 9.86
N TYR A 20 -10.97 4.45 10.32
CA TYR A 20 -10.91 4.92 11.71
C TYR A 20 -11.24 3.83 12.74
N VAL A 21 -12.13 2.90 12.41
CA VAL A 21 -12.38 1.71 13.24
C VAL A 21 -11.13 0.84 13.33
N LEU A 22 -10.50 0.53 12.19
CA LEU A 22 -9.26 -0.25 12.14
C LEU A 22 -8.13 0.45 12.90
N GLU A 23 -7.95 1.76 12.70
CA GLU A 23 -6.92 2.57 13.36
C GLU A 23 -7.08 2.52 14.88
N TYR A 24 -8.31 2.67 15.38
CA TYR A 24 -8.62 2.52 16.79
C TYR A 24 -8.25 1.13 17.33
N GLN A 25 -8.69 0.07 16.66
CA GLN A 25 -8.41 -1.31 17.08
C GLN A 25 -6.92 -1.66 17.08
N LEU A 26 -6.15 -1.18 16.10
CA LEU A 26 -4.71 -1.37 16.04
C LEU A 26 -3.99 -0.62 17.17
N ARG A 27 -4.41 0.63 17.44
CA ARG A 27 -3.87 1.46 18.52
C ARG A 27 -4.11 0.84 19.89
N GLU A 28 -5.29 0.26 20.14
CA GLU A 28 -5.58 -0.47 21.38
C GLU A 28 -4.64 -1.67 21.60
N ARG A 29 -4.08 -2.23 20.52
CA ARG A 29 -3.08 -3.30 20.57
C ARG A 29 -1.63 -2.80 20.55
N GLY A 30 -1.42 -1.48 20.64
CA GLY A 30 -0.10 -0.86 20.65
C GLY A 30 0.54 -0.69 19.27
N LEU A 31 -0.18 -0.99 18.18
CA LEU A 31 0.30 -0.80 16.81
C LEU A 31 -0.06 0.61 16.32
N ARG A 32 0.92 1.31 15.75
CA ARG A 32 0.73 2.64 15.17
C ARG A 32 0.88 2.58 13.66
N LEU A 33 -0.09 3.14 12.93
CA LEU A 33 -0.02 3.22 11.49
C LEU A 33 0.89 4.36 11.05
N VAL A 34 1.75 4.08 10.07
CA VAL A 34 2.61 5.08 9.44
C VAL A 34 1.86 5.77 8.30
N GLU A 35 1.63 7.08 8.41
CA GLU A 35 1.05 7.88 7.32
C GLU A 35 2.08 8.11 6.19
N ALA A 36 1.63 7.94 4.95
CA ALA A 36 2.37 8.32 3.75
C ALA A 36 2.45 9.86 3.61
N LYS A 37 3.64 10.43 3.85
CA LYS A 37 3.83 11.89 3.87
C LYS A 37 4.42 12.44 2.57
N LYS A 38 5.36 11.73 1.96
CA LYS A 38 6.13 12.19 0.81
C LYS A 38 5.64 11.57 -0.48
N ALA A 39 5.28 10.29 -0.46
CA ALA A 39 4.80 9.56 -1.62
C ALA A 39 3.80 8.49 -1.19
N ALA A 40 2.84 8.16 -2.07
CA ALA A 40 1.89 7.07 -1.84
C ALA A 40 2.57 5.69 -1.65
N CYS A 41 3.83 5.55 -2.08
CA CYS A 41 4.61 4.33 -1.89
C CYS A 41 5.38 4.27 -0.56
N ASP A 42 5.37 5.32 0.27
CA ASP A 42 6.10 5.30 1.56
C ASP A 42 5.75 4.07 2.44
N PRO A 43 4.48 3.63 2.55
CA PRO A 43 4.17 2.47 3.40
C PRO A 43 4.67 1.12 2.85
N LEU A 44 5.21 1.08 1.63
CA LEU A 44 5.80 -0.13 1.05
C LEU A 44 7.25 -0.38 1.54
N PHE A 45 7.86 0.54 2.30
CA PHE A 45 9.17 0.29 2.89
C PHE A 45 9.16 -0.97 3.78
N LYS A 46 10.28 -1.71 3.79
CA LYS A 46 10.37 -3.01 4.48
C LYS A 46 10.13 -2.85 5.99
N GLU A 47 10.61 -1.75 6.54
CA GLU A 47 10.58 -1.39 7.97
C GLU A 47 9.18 -0.95 8.44
N VAL A 48 8.28 -0.58 7.52
CA VAL A 48 6.92 -0.16 7.86
C VAL A 48 6.03 -1.37 8.03
N GLU A 49 5.73 -1.78 9.26
CA GLU A 49 4.85 -2.93 9.50
C GLU A 49 3.42 -2.67 9.03
N ILE A 50 2.87 -1.50 9.34
CA ILE A 50 1.55 -1.09 8.84
C ILE A 50 1.53 0.42 8.61
N GLY A 51 0.96 0.82 7.48
CA GLY A 51 0.82 2.22 7.13
C GLY A 51 -0.35 2.47 6.19
N PHE A 52 -0.60 3.74 5.89
CA PHE A 52 -1.73 4.14 5.08
C PHE A 52 -1.42 5.34 4.20
N VAL A 53 -2.17 5.46 3.11
CA VAL A 53 -2.12 6.59 2.19
C VAL A 53 -3.43 7.36 2.32
N PRO A 54 -3.44 8.56 2.93
CA PRO A 54 -4.65 9.35 3.03
C PRO A 54 -5.09 9.85 1.65
N LEU A 55 -6.38 10.17 1.49
CA LEU A 55 -6.95 10.66 0.23
C LEU A 55 -6.16 11.84 -0.35
N GLY A 56 -5.73 12.75 0.52
CA GLY A 56 -4.97 13.93 0.14
C GLY A 56 -3.53 13.65 -0.29
N ALA A 57 -2.97 12.45 -0.11
CA ALA A 57 -1.60 12.14 -0.52
C ALA A 57 -1.46 11.94 -2.04
N TRP A 58 -2.54 11.56 -2.72
CA TRP A 58 -2.55 11.36 -4.17
C TRP A 58 -2.37 12.68 -4.93
N GLY A 59 -1.20 12.88 -5.52
CA GLY A 59 -0.89 14.05 -6.36
C GLY A 59 -0.09 15.14 -5.66
N LYS A 60 0.20 14.98 -4.36
CA LYS A 60 1.10 15.90 -3.63
C LYS A 60 2.56 15.78 -4.04
N ASN A 61 2.97 14.63 -4.56
CA ASN A 61 4.35 14.41 -4.96
C ASN A 61 4.58 14.88 -6.42
N PRO A 62 5.41 15.92 -6.65
CA PRO A 62 5.65 16.44 -8.00
C PRO A 62 6.40 15.44 -8.91
N PHE A 63 7.12 14.49 -8.32
CA PHE A 63 7.85 13.43 -9.02
C PHE A 63 6.96 12.22 -9.37
N CYS A 64 5.77 12.12 -8.77
CA CYS A 64 4.90 10.96 -8.88
C CYS A 64 3.49 11.35 -9.35
N LYS A 65 3.40 12.02 -10.51
CA LYS A 65 2.13 12.53 -11.07
C LYS A 65 1.22 11.44 -11.65
N ARG A 66 1.80 10.37 -12.21
CA ARG A 66 1.05 9.32 -12.93
C ARG A 66 0.17 8.45 -12.02
N PRO A 67 0.62 8.01 -10.82
CA PRO A 67 -0.24 7.22 -9.95
C PRO A 67 -1.51 7.98 -9.51
N SER A 68 -1.44 9.31 -9.42
CA SER A 68 -2.57 10.14 -9.04
C SER A 68 -3.68 10.16 -10.10
N SER A 69 -3.33 10.12 -11.39
CA SER A 69 -4.33 9.99 -12.46
C SER A 69 -5.00 8.62 -12.46
N TRP A 70 -4.26 7.56 -12.16
CA TRP A 70 -4.82 6.21 -12.11
C TRP A 70 -5.74 6.01 -10.90
N TYR A 71 -5.34 6.51 -9.72
CA TYR A 71 -6.17 6.47 -8.53
C TYR A 71 -7.54 7.13 -8.77
N LYS A 72 -7.55 8.35 -9.30
CA LYS A 72 -8.79 9.11 -9.58
C LYS A 72 -9.71 8.44 -10.60
N ALA A 73 -9.15 7.65 -11.52
CA ALA A 73 -9.91 6.92 -12.53
C ALA A 73 -10.29 5.50 -12.08
N SER A 74 -9.83 5.05 -10.90
CA SER A 74 -10.04 3.69 -10.41
C SER A 74 -11.32 3.57 -9.57
N PRO A 75 -11.85 2.34 -9.39
CA PRO A 75 -12.92 2.06 -8.42
C PRO A 75 -12.54 2.33 -6.95
N PHE A 76 -11.26 2.59 -6.68
CA PHE A 76 -10.74 2.87 -5.34
C PHE A 76 -10.64 4.37 -5.05
N ALA A 77 -11.11 5.22 -5.97
CA ALA A 77 -11.26 6.65 -5.70
C ALA A 77 -12.07 6.85 -4.40
N ASP A 78 -11.65 7.88 -3.65
CA ASP A 78 -12.19 8.24 -2.33
C ASP A 78 -12.01 7.18 -1.22
N LYS A 79 -11.16 6.18 -1.43
CA LYS A 79 -10.76 5.20 -0.40
C LYS A 79 -9.34 5.42 0.10
N ILE A 80 -9.13 5.10 1.38
CA ILE A 80 -7.82 5.09 2.02
C ILE A 80 -7.14 3.75 1.73
N LEU A 81 -5.92 3.81 1.19
CA LEU A 81 -5.10 2.62 1.00
C LEU A 81 -4.39 2.28 2.31
N VAL A 82 -4.64 1.11 2.86
CA VAL A 82 -3.90 0.54 3.98
C VAL A 82 -2.94 -0.53 3.45
N ILE A 83 -1.70 -0.51 3.94
CA ILE A 83 -0.64 -1.45 3.56
C ILE A 83 -0.09 -2.07 4.84
N SER A 84 -0.09 -3.40 4.92
CA SER A 84 0.37 -4.15 6.09
C SER A 84 1.36 -5.25 5.72
N SER A 85 2.32 -5.56 6.59
CA SER A 85 3.21 -6.72 6.51
C SER A 85 2.53 -8.02 6.95
N PHE A 86 1.34 -7.94 7.53
CA PHE A 86 0.53 -9.06 8.00
C PHE A 86 -0.91 -8.97 7.48
N ASP A 87 -1.60 -10.11 7.51
CA ASP A 87 -2.99 -10.20 7.08
C ASP A 87 -3.93 -9.57 8.12
N LEU A 88 -4.88 -8.74 7.67
CA LEU A 88 -5.88 -8.07 8.51
C LEU A 88 -7.19 -8.87 8.63
N LYS A 89 -7.18 -10.16 8.30
CA LYS A 89 -8.33 -11.05 8.43
C LYS A 89 -8.97 -11.04 9.83
N GLU A 90 -8.19 -10.89 10.89
CA GLU A 90 -8.71 -10.77 12.26
C GLU A 90 -9.54 -9.50 12.51
N TYR A 91 -9.40 -8.50 11.64
CA TYR A 91 -10.18 -7.28 11.59
C TYR A 91 -11.29 -7.34 10.52
N HIS A 92 -11.55 -8.54 9.97
CA HIS A 92 -12.59 -8.80 8.95
C HIS A 92 -12.32 -8.14 7.58
N PHE A 93 -11.08 -7.76 7.30
CA PHE A 93 -10.68 -7.27 5.98
C PHE A 93 -10.07 -8.38 5.13
N THR A 94 -10.41 -8.39 3.84
CA THR A 94 -9.77 -9.25 2.83
C THR A 94 -8.81 -8.40 2.00
N PRO A 95 -7.58 -8.87 1.74
CA PRO A 95 -6.63 -8.09 0.95
C PRO A 95 -7.08 -7.99 -0.51
N GLU A 96 -7.04 -6.79 -1.07
CA GLU A 96 -7.25 -6.55 -2.49
C GLU A 96 -6.06 -7.05 -3.31
N THR A 97 -4.85 -6.92 -2.76
CA THR A 97 -3.61 -7.34 -3.42
C THR A 97 -2.62 -7.83 -2.39
N ILE A 98 -1.82 -8.81 -2.80
CA ILE A 98 -0.67 -9.30 -2.06
C ILE A 98 0.56 -9.01 -2.93
N ILE A 99 1.44 -8.15 -2.43
CA ILE A 99 2.69 -7.80 -3.07
C ILE A 99 3.78 -8.64 -2.42
N GLN A 100 4.51 -9.40 -3.22
CA GLN A 100 5.62 -10.21 -2.74
C GLN A 100 6.80 -10.12 -3.69
N GLU A 101 7.99 -10.32 -3.13
CA GLU A 101 9.19 -10.45 -3.95
C GLU A 101 9.08 -11.69 -4.84
N CYS A 102 9.40 -11.52 -6.12
CA CYS A 102 9.45 -12.63 -7.05
C CYS A 102 10.63 -12.46 -8.01
N ARG A 103 11.19 -13.58 -8.46
CA ARG A 103 12.24 -13.58 -9.49
C ARG A 103 11.61 -13.39 -10.86
N PHE A 104 11.11 -12.18 -11.15
CA PHE A 104 10.55 -11.85 -12.46
C PHE A 104 11.65 -11.83 -13.53
N ARG A 105 11.43 -12.58 -14.63
CA ARG A 105 12.24 -12.52 -15.85
C ARG A 105 11.31 -12.22 -17.02
N PRO A 106 11.40 -11.03 -17.64
CA PRO A 106 10.56 -10.73 -18.79
C PRO A 106 10.91 -11.69 -19.95
N PRO A 107 9.92 -12.23 -20.68
CA PRO A 107 10.18 -13.12 -21.82
C PRO A 107 11.03 -12.45 -22.92
N LYS A 108 10.81 -11.14 -23.14
CA LYS A 108 11.54 -10.30 -24.08
C LYS A 108 11.60 -8.89 -23.51
N LEU A 109 12.74 -8.22 -23.63
CA LEU A 109 12.84 -6.78 -23.38
C LEU A 109 12.35 -6.01 -24.61
N PRO A 110 11.65 -4.87 -24.44
CA PRO A 110 11.21 -4.08 -25.57
C PRO A 110 12.40 -3.69 -26.47
N ASN A 111 12.22 -3.83 -27.78
CA ASN A 111 13.19 -3.31 -28.74
C ASN A 111 13.02 -1.78 -28.91
N ARG A 112 13.87 -1.14 -29.72
CA ARG A 112 13.80 0.33 -29.93
C ARG A 112 12.51 0.83 -30.59
N GLU A 113 11.75 -0.05 -31.23
CA GLU A 113 10.54 0.26 -32.01
C GLU A 113 9.26 0.11 -31.16
N GLU A 114 9.29 -0.73 -30.14
CA GLU A 114 8.22 -1.01 -29.17
C GLU A 114 8.21 0.02 -28.02
N LYS A 115 8.15 1.33 -28.34
CA LYS A 115 8.05 2.42 -27.34
C LYS A 115 6.71 2.47 -26.62
#